data_AF-A0A480MCG5-F1
#
_entry.id   AF-A0A480MCG5-F1
#
_cell.length_a   1.000
_cell.length_b   1.000
_cell.length_c   1.000
_cell.angle_alpha   90.00
_cell.angle_beta   90.00
_cell.angle_gamma   90.00
#
_symmetry.space_group_name_H-M   'P 1'
#
loop_
_entity.id
_entity.type
_entity.pdbx_description
1 polymer ?
#
loop_
_entity_poly.entity_id
_entity_poly.type
_entity_poly.pdbx_seq_one_letter_code
_entity_poly.pdbx_strand_id
1 'polypeptide(L)'
;MAAVLNAERLEVSVDGLTLSPDPEERPGAEGAPLLPPPLPPPSPPGSDRGRGAAGEQPEPGEAAAGGAAEEARRLEQRWGFGLEELYGLALRFFKEKDGKAFHPTYEEKLKLVALHKQVLMGPYNPDTCPEVGFFDVLGNDRRREWAALGTMSKEDAMVEFVKLLNRCCHLFSTYVASHKIEKEEQEKKRKEEEERRRREEEERERLQKEEEKRRREEEERLRREEEERRRIEEERLRLEQQKQQIMAALNSQTAVQFQQYAAQQYPGNYEQQQILIRQLQEQHYQQYMQQLYQVQLAQQQAALQKQQEVAVAGASLPTSSKVNTPAPGDMMSVNGQAKNHSDNSEKELEPETAEEALENGPKESLPVIAAPSMWTRPQIRDFKEKIRQDSDSVITVGRGEVVTVRVPTHEEGSYLFWEFATDNYDIGFGVYFEWTDSPNTAVSVHVSESSDDDDEEEGRAIAPDSVSGLCVGKNGSS
;
A
#
# COMPACT_ATOMS: atom_id res chain seq x y z
N MET A 1 -33.50 -13.86 -58.23
CA MET A 1 -33.05 -13.39 -56.92
C MET A 1 -31.94 -12.37 -57.16
N ALA A 2 -32.12 -11.16 -56.61
CA ALA A 2 -31.24 -10.00 -56.68
C ALA A 2 -29.79 -10.37 -56.30
N ALA A 3 -28.73 -9.97 -57.00
CA ALA A 3 -28.21 -8.67 -57.44
C ALA A 3 -27.00 -8.27 -56.57
N VAL A 4 -25.87 -8.14 -57.26
CA VAL A 4 -24.61 -7.52 -56.85
C VAL A 4 -24.84 -6.00 -56.69
N LEU A 5 -24.14 -5.34 -55.76
CA LEU A 5 -23.31 -4.14 -55.96
C LEU A 5 -23.09 -3.28 -54.68
N ASN A 6 -21.83 -2.92 -54.50
CA ASN A 6 -21.25 -1.60 -54.16
C ASN A 6 -21.18 -1.02 -52.74
N ALA A 7 -20.07 -0.30 -52.60
CA ALA A 7 -19.52 0.48 -51.50
C ALA A 7 -20.13 1.88 -51.37
N GLU A 8 -19.99 2.47 -50.18
CA GLU A 8 -20.09 3.90 -49.81
C GLU A 8 -19.43 3.99 -48.41
N ARG A 9 -18.32 4.69 -48.12
CA ARG A 9 -17.96 6.12 -48.22
C ARG A 9 -19.07 7.08 -47.77
N LEU A 10 -18.89 7.67 -46.59
CA LEU A 10 -19.60 8.86 -46.11
C LEU A 10 -18.57 9.87 -45.59
N GLU A 11 -18.26 10.84 -46.44
CA GLU A 11 -17.88 12.21 -46.06
C GLU A 11 -19.16 13.08 -46.04
N VAL A 12 -18.99 14.39 -45.78
CA VAL A 12 -19.93 15.56 -45.75
C VAL A 12 -20.78 15.71 -44.47
N SER A 13 -20.94 16.91 -43.86
CA SER A 13 -20.48 18.28 -44.16
C SER A 13 -20.55 19.16 -42.91
N VAL A 14 -19.74 20.23 -42.98
CA VAL A 14 -19.72 21.49 -42.23
C VAL A 14 -21.04 22.28 -42.34
N ASP A 15 -21.43 22.94 -41.24
CA ASP A 15 -21.95 24.31 -41.06
C ASP A 15 -23.09 24.42 -40.02
N GLY A 16 -22.95 25.34 -39.06
CA GLY A 16 -24.03 25.64 -38.13
C GLY A 16 -23.64 26.46 -36.90
N LEU A 17 -23.17 27.70 -37.12
CA LEU A 17 -23.21 28.78 -36.12
C LEU A 17 -24.60 28.88 -35.48
N THR A 18 -24.69 28.79 -34.16
CA THR A 18 -25.83 29.30 -33.39
C THR A 18 -25.33 30.15 -32.22
N LEU A 19 -25.34 31.46 -32.46
CA LEU A 19 -25.41 32.48 -31.43
C LEU A 19 -26.85 32.52 -30.88
N SER A 20 -26.99 32.78 -29.60
CA SER A 20 -28.24 33.20 -28.98
C SER A 20 -27.97 34.11 -27.78
N PRO A 21 -28.95 34.96 -27.42
CA PRO A 21 -28.74 36.40 -27.24
C PRO A 21 -29.00 36.88 -25.80
N ASP A 22 -28.62 38.12 -25.49
CA ASP A 22 -29.18 38.90 -24.38
C ASP A 22 -29.08 40.42 -24.69
N PRO A 23 -29.94 41.30 -24.13
CA PRO A 23 -30.59 42.38 -24.90
C PRO A 23 -30.23 43.81 -24.42
N GLU A 24 -30.51 44.76 -25.31
CA GLU A 24 -30.91 46.18 -25.10
C GLU A 24 -30.02 47.10 -24.22
N GLU A 25 -29.25 48.05 -24.77
CA GLU A 25 -29.60 49.44 -25.20
C GLU A 25 -30.26 50.28 -24.07
N ARG A 26 -29.93 51.54 -23.69
CA ARG A 26 -29.05 52.68 -24.07
C ARG A 26 -29.54 53.89 -23.17
N PRO A 27 -29.15 55.19 -23.30
CA PRO A 27 -27.91 55.83 -23.77
C PRO A 27 -27.42 57.04 -22.90
N GLY A 28 -26.20 57.53 -23.19
CA GLY A 28 -25.93 58.97 -23.37
C GLY A 28 -25.20 59.74 -22.25
N ALA A 29 -23.97 60.20 -22.53
CA ALA A 29 -23.56 61.63 -22.51
C ALA A 29 -22.05 61.79 -22.74
N GLU A 30 -21.71 62.92 -23.37
CA GLU A 30 -20.44 63.37 -23.93
C GLU A 30 -19.26 63.57 -22.95
N GLY A 31 -18.04 63.65 -23.52
CA GLY A 31 -17.19 64.81 -23.24
C GLY A 31 -15.79 64.59 -22.62
N ALA A 32 -14.82 64.13 -23.43
CA ALA A 32 -13.42 64.61 -23.54
C ALA A 32 -12.51 64.71 -22.27
N PRO A 33 -11.18 64.91 -22.41
CA PRO A 33 -10.14 64.10 -21.76
C PRO A 33 -9.53 64.78 -20.51
N LEU A 34 -8.65 64.08 -19.75
CA LEU A 34 -7.38 64.61 -19.19
C LEU A 34 -6.69 63.67 -18.16
N LEU A 35 -5.38 63.45 -18.40
CA LEU A 35 -4.25 63.24 -17.48
C LEU A 35 -3.97 61.86 -16.81
N PRO A 36 -2.71 61.35 -16.91
CA PRO A 36 -2.22 60.22 -16.11
C PRO A 36 -1.74 60.64 -14.70
N PRO A 37 -1.66 59.70 -13.72
CA PRO A 37 -1.34 60.00 -12.33
C PRO A 37 0.16 60.27 -12.08
N PRO A 38 0.53 60.93 -10.96
CA PRO A 38 1.85 61.51 -10.75
C PRO A 38 2.89 60.52 -10.23
N LEU A 39 4.15 60.74 -10.60
CA LEU A 39 5.34 60.12 -10.02
C LEU A 39 5.64 60.70 -8.62
N PRO A 40 6.18 59.91 -7.67
CA PRO A 40 6.72 60.43 -6.42
C PRO A 40 8.15 61.03 -6.60
N PRO A 41 8.56 62.00 -5.75
CA PRO A 41 9.78 62.79 -5.93
C PRO A 41 11.06 62.09 -5.42
N PRO A 42 12.26 62.48 -5.93
CA PRO A 42 13.55 62.04 -5.40
C PRO A 42 14.05 63.00 -4.30
N SER A 43 14.84 62.50 -3.34
CA SER A 43 15.55 63.30 -2.35
C SER A 43 16.71 62.51 -1.71
N PRO A 44 17.77 63.17 -1.19
CA PRO A 44 19.11 63.06 -1.77
C PRO A 44 20.18 62.65 -0.71
N PRO A 45 21.47 63.08 -0.78
CA PRO A 45 22.60 62.17 -0.84
C PRO A 45 23.41 62.05 0.46
N GLY A 46 24.25 61.01 0.51
CA GLY A 46 25.59 61.06 1.09
C GLY A 46 25.74 61.35 2.59
N SER A 47 26.12 60.32 3.34
CA SER A 47 27.01 60.49 4.49
C SER A 47 27.99 59.33 4.54
N ASP A 48 29.18 59.67 4.05
CA ASP A 48 30.43 58.97 4.22
C ASP A 48 30.81 58.96 5.71
N ARG A 49 31.05 57.78 6.28
CA ARG A 49 31.81 57.57 7.52
C ARG A 49 32.16 56.09 7.64
N GLY A 50 33.42 55.80 7.32
CA GLY A 50 33.93 54.44 7.31
C GLY A 50 34.35 53.86 8.66
N ARG A 51 34.91 52.66 8.49
CA ARG A 51 35.95 51.99 9.30
C ARG A 51 35.47 50.96 10.34
N GLY A 52 35.54 49.69 9.93
CA GLY A 52 36.49 48.75 10.51
C GLY A 52 35.95 47.49 11.17
N ALA A 53 36.37 46.36 10.58
CA ALA A 53 36.88 45.13 11.21
C ALA A 53 36.03 43.84 11.19
N ALA A 54 36.69 42.79 10.67
CA ALA A 54 36.45 41.34 10.73
C ALA A 54 35.21 40.82 9.99
N GLY A 55 35.28 39.99 8.95
CA GLY A 55 36.35 39.08 8.52
C GLY A 55 36.02 37.64 8.89
N GLU A 56 34.91 37.11 8.38
CA GLU A 56 34.69 35.66 8.24
C GLU A 56 34.41 35.41 6.75
N GLN A 57 35.43 34.86 6.08
CA GLN A 57 35.23 34.19 4.80
C GLN A 57 34.66 32.80 5.11
N PRO A 58 33.62 32.33 4.39
CA PRO A 58 33.22 30.93 4.48
C PRO A 58 34.29 30.07 3.79
N GLU A 59 34.70 29.00 4.48
CA GLU A 59 35.58 27.96 3.98
C GLU A 59 35.05 27.39 2.63
N PRO A 60 35.92 27.02 1.66
CA PRO A 60 35.48 26.63 0.31
C PRO A 60 34.75 25.28 0.22
N GLY A 61 34.57 24.58 1.35
CA GLY A 61 34.01 23.21 1.40
C GLY A 61 32.52 23.12 1.76
N GLU A 62 31.93 24.13 2.43
CA GLU A 62 30.54 24.04 2.92
C GLU A 62 29.51 24.63 1.96
N ALA A 63 29.92 25.49 1.03
CA ALA A 63 29.01 26.15 0.08
C ALA A 63 28.46 25.20 -1.01
N ALA A 64 29.20 24.15 -1.38
CA ALA A 64 28.79 23.22 -2.44
C ALA A 64 27.69 22.25 -1.96
N ALA A 65 27.83 21.68 -0.75
CA ALA A 65 26.86 20.74 -0.20
C ALA A 65 25.50 21.39 0.11
N GLY A 66 25.49 22.68 0.49
CA GLY A 66 24.26 23.44 0.71
C GLY A 66 23.44 23.68 -0.55
N GLY A 67 24.10 23.83 -1.72
CA GLY A 67 23.43 24.11 -2.99
C GLY A 67 22.65 22.90 -3.54
N ALA A 68 23.23 21.70 -3.45
CA ALA A 68 22.62 20.45 -3.91
C ALA A 68 21.28 20.18 -3.21
N ALA A 69 21.28 20.27 -1.88
CA ALA A 69 20.11 20.03 -1.05
C ALA A 69 19.03 21.11 -1.24
N GLU A 70 19.43 22.37 -1.46
CA GLU A 70 18.48 23.44 -1.76
C GLU A 70 17.82 23.24 -3.13
N GLU A 71 18.60 22.88 -4.15
CA GLU A 71 18.07 22.60 -5.49
C GLU A 71 17.18 21.36 -5.50
N ALA A 72 17.54 20.31 -4.75
CA ALA A 72 16.68 19.14 -4.54
C ALA A 72 15.30 19.53 -3.99
N ARG A 73 15.26 20.39 -2.97
CA ARG A 73 14.00 20.91 -2.39
C ARG A 73 13.21 21.76 -3.38
N ARG A 74 13.86 22.57 -4.20
CA ARG A 74 13.20 23.35 -5.26
C ARG A 74 12.59 22.44 -6.32
N LEU A 75 13.29 21.37 -6.70
CA LEU A 75 12.76 20.35 -7.61
C LEU A 75 11.56 19.66 -6.98
N GLU A 76 11.62 19.27 -5.71
CA GLU A 76 10.51 18.63 -5.01
C GLU A 76 9.27 19.52 -4.97
N GLN A 77 9.42 20.81 -4.65
CA GLN A 77 8.31 21.78 -4.66
C GLN A 77 7.71 21.97 -6.05
N ARG A 78 8.54 22.00 -7.10
CA ARG A 78 8.08 22.19 -8.48
C ARG A 78 7.37 20.97 -9.04
N TRP A 79 7.92 19.79 -8.79
CA TRP A 79 7.52 18.55 -9.46
C TRP A 79 6.61 17.67 -8.60
N GLY A 80 6.59 17.85 -7.28
CA GLY A 80 5.79 17.03 -6.35
C GLY A 80 6.39 15.65 -6.04
N PHE A 81 7.67 15.44 -6.36
CA PHE A 81 8.40 14.19 -6.14
C PHE A 81 9.72 14.49 -5.44
N GLY A 82 10.12 13.62 -4.50
CA GLY A 82 11.47 13.68 -3.93
C GLY A 82 12.52 13.50 -5.03
N LEU A 83 13.75 13.98 -4.79
CA LEU A 83 14.81 13.98 -5.82
C LEU A 83 15.08 12.57 -6.40
N GLU A 84 15.14 11.55 -5.56
CA GLU A 84 15.37 10.17 -6.00
C GLU A 84 14.21 9.62 -6.84
N GLU A 85 12.96 9.89 -6.44
CA GLU A 85 11.76 9.50 -7.19
C GLU A 85 11.71 10.19 -8.56
N LEU A 86 11.99 11.49 -8.58
CA LEU A 86 12.01 12.31 -9.79
C LEU A 86 13.14 11.87 -10.73
N TYR A 87 14.31 11.56 -10.19
CA TYR A 87 15.41 10.97 -10.93
C TYR A 87 15.03 9.61 -11.52
N GLY A 88 14.37 8.74 -10.75
CA GLY A 88 13.88 7.46 -11.27
C GLY A 88 12.85 7.61 -12.39
N LEU A 89 11.97 8.61 -12.32
CA LEU A 89 11.07 8.97 -13.42
C LEU A 89 11.83 9.51 -14.64
N ALA A 90 12.85 10.36 -14.43
CA ALA A 90 13.71 10.88 -15.47
C ALA A 90 14.47 9.77 -16.20
N LEU A 91 15.07 8.83 -15.45
CA LEU A 91 15.82 7.72 -16.02
C LEU A 91 14.92 6.79 -16.84
N ARG A 92 13.72 6.46 -16.34
CA ARG A 92 12.73 5.68 -17.10
C ARG A 92 12.31 6.40 -18.38
N PHE A 93 11.99 7.69 -18.29
CA PHE A 93 11.64 8.48 -19.45
C PHE A 93 12.79 8.51 -20.48
N PHE A 94 14.03 8.72 -20.04
CA PHE A 94 15.21 8.69 -20.91
C PHE A 94 15.32 7.33 -21.62
N LYS A 95 15.33 6.21 -20.89
CA LYS A 95 15.46 4.86 -21.49
C LYS A 95 14.34 4.52 -22.46
N GLU A 96 13.11 4.92 -22.16
CA GLU A 96 11.96 4.57 -23.00
C GLU A 96 11.81 5.45 -24.25
N LYS A 97 12.22 6.72 -24.14
CA LYS A 97 11.89 7.77 -25.12
C LYS A 97 13.10 8.29 -25.91
N ASP A 98 14.32 7.96 -25.50
CA ASP A 98 15.52 8.20 -26.30
C ASP A 98 15.39 7.51 -27.67
N GLY A 99 15.76 8.22 -28.74
CA GLY A 99 15.60 7.76 -30.13
C GLY A 99 14.15 7.63 -30.64
N LYS A 100 13.14 7.92 -29.79
CA LYS A 100 11.71 7.80 -30.16
C LYS A 100 10.98 9.12 -30.09
N ALA A 101 10.92 9.72 -28.90
CA ALA A 101 10.19 10.97 -28.68
C ALA A 101 11.11 12.20 -28.67
N PHE A 102 12.40 12.00 -28.44
CA PHE A 102 13.42 13.02 -28.56
C PHE A 102 14.76 12.39 -28.92
N HIS A 103 15.64 13.18 -29.51
CA HIS A 103 16.97 12.76 -29.94
C HIS A 103 17.97 13.73 -29.30
N PRO A 104 18.48 13.44 -28.09
CA PRO A 104 19.51 14.25 -27.47
C PRO A 104 20.75 14.25 -28.38
N THR A 105 21.47 15.37 -28.41
CA THR A 105 22.74 15.42 -29.14
C THR A 105 23.72 14.42 -28.56
N TYR A 106 24.73 14.05 -29.35
CA TYR A 106 25.79 13.15 -28.89
C TYR A 106 26.42 13.60 -27.56
N GLU A 107 26.72 14.90 -27.43
CA GLU A 107 27.28 15.48 -26.22
C GLU A 107 26.31 15.42 -25.02
N GLU A 108 25.03 15.69 -25.25
CA GLU A 108 24.00 15.58 -24.20
C GLU A 108 23.80 14.13 -23.74
N LYS A 109 23.79 13.17 -24.69
CA LYS A 109 23.70 11.73 -24.38
C LYS A 109 24.91 11.28 -23.57
N LEU A 110 26.10 11.72 -23.95
CA LEU A 110 27.35 11.44 -23.21
C LEU A 110 27.29 11.97 -21.78
N LYS A 111 26.79 13.20 -21.61
CA LYS A 111 26.62 13.83 -20.30
C LYS A 111 25.54 13.17 -19.45
N LEU A 112 24.40 12.77 -20.02
CA LEU A 112 23.36 12.01 -19.32
C LEU A 112 23.89 10.67 -18.82
N VAL A 113 24.64 9.95 -19.65
CA VAL A 113 25.29 8.68 -19.27
C VAL A 113 26.33 8.90 -18.17
N ALA A 114 27.18 9.93 -18.28
CA ALA A 114 28.17 10.27 -17.26
C ALA A 114 27.51 10.60 -15.92
N LEU A 115 26.44 11.42 -15.92
CA LEU A 115 25.68 11.75 -14.71
C LEU A 115 25.01 10.50 -14.11
N HIS A 116 24.49 9.59 -14.93
CA HIS A 116 23.97 8.31 -14.43
C HIS A 116 25.05 7.44 -13.78
N LYS A 117 26.23 7.33 -14.40
CA LYS A 117 27.38 6.62 -13.81
C LYS A 117 27.82 7.27 -12.49
N GLN A 118 27.84 8.60 -12.40
CA GLN A 118 28.14 9.31 -11.15
C GLN A 118 27.13 9.00 -10.04
N VAL A 119 25.84 8.87 -10.37
CA VAL A 119 24.79 8.52 -9.39
C VAL A 119 24.94 7.08 -8.87
N LEU A 120 25.34 6.15 -9.74
CA LEU A 120 25.48 4.73 -9.39
C LEU A 120 26.81 4.43 -8.69
N MET A 121 27.91 4.88 -9.28
CA MET A 121 29.28 4.47 -8.94
C MET A 121 30.05 5.58 -8.20
N GLY A 122 29.53 6.79 -8.14
CA GLY A 122 30.24 7.94 -7.60
C GLY A 122 31.32 8.48 -8.56
N PRO A 123 32.30 9.24 -8.02
CA PRO A 123 33.42 9.79 -8.80
C PRO A 123 34.18 8.73 -9.59
N TYR A 124 34.57 9.06 -10.82
CA TYR A 124 35.38 8.19 -11.66
C TYR A 124 36.68 7.76 -10.96
N ASN A 125 36.91 6.45 -10.90
CA ASN A 125 38.15 5.86 -10.39
C ASN A 125 38.83 5.05 -11.51
N PRO A 126 40.07 5.42 -11.91
CA PRO A 126 40.80 4.71 -12.97
C PRO A 126 41.14 3.26 -12.61
N ASP A 127 41.26 2.91 -11.33
CA ASP A 127 41.66 1.56 -10.90
C ASP A 127 40.50 0.55 -11.06
N THR A 128 39.27 1.04 -11.08
CA THR A 128 38.05 0.22 -11.20
C THR A 128 37.55 0.11 -12.65
N CYS A 129 38.24 0.71 -13.62
CA CYS A 129 37.80 0.78 -15.01
C CYS A 129 38.89 0.23 -15.95
N PRO A 130 38.69 -0.92 -16.63
CA PRO A 130 39.65 -1.52 -17.56
C PRO A 130 40.16 -0.51 -18.61
N GLU A 131 41.39 -0.61 -19.11
CA GLU A 131 41.86 0.32 -20.15
C GLU A 131 40.96 0.27 -21.39
N VAL A 132 40.42 1.41 -21.79
CA VAL A 132 39.67 1.53 -23.05
C VAL A 132 40.69 1.53 -24.19
N GLY A 133 40.54 0.57 -25.11
CA GLY A 133 41.44 0.43 -26.25
C GLY A 133 41.49 1.70 -27.10
N PHE A 134 42.65 1.96 -27.73
CA PHE A 134 42.86 3.16 -28.55
C PHE A 134 41.80 3.37 -29.65
N PHE A 135 41.23 2.29 -30.18
CA PHE A 135 40.19 2.35 -31.22
C PHE A 135 38.76 2.52 -30.68
N ASP A 136 38.54 2.40 -29.37
CA ASP A 136 37.23 2.62 -28.75
C ASP A 136 37.04 4.12 -28.43
N VAL A 137 36.78 4.88 -29.49
CA VAL A 137 36.56 6.33 -29.42
C VAL A 137 35.35 6.68 -28.55
N LEU A 138 34.29 5.87 -28.58
CA LEU A 138 33.06 6.10 -27.83
C LEU A 138 33.25 5.83 -26.33
N GLY A 139 33.93 4.74 -25.98
CA GLY A 139 34.29 4.43 -24.60
C GLY A 139 35.23 5.49 -24.03
N ASN A 140 36.18 5.98 -24.83
CA ASN A 140 37.08 7.07 -24.44
C ASN A 140 36.33 8.38 -24.19
N ASP A 141 35.37 8.72 -25.05
CA ASP A 141 34.51 9.89 -24.88
C ASP A 141 33.62 9.76 -23.63
N ARG A 142 33.00 8.59 -23.40
CA ARG A 142 32.16 8.31 -22.21
C ARG A 142 32.96 8.44 -20.91
N ARG A 143 34.16 7.84 -20.90
CA ARG A 143 35.11 7.92 -19.78
C ARG A 143 35.54 9.35 -19.50
N ARG A 144 35.87 10.10 -20.56
CA ARG A 144 36.30 11.48 -20.44
C ARG A 144 35.22 12.35 -19.80
N GLU A 145 33.97 12.22 -20.23
CA GLU A 145 32.85 12.98 -19.63
C GLU A 145 32.58 12.58 -18.19
N TRP A 146 32.63 11.30 -17.85
CA TRP A 146 32.46 10.88 -16.45
C TRP A 146 33.61 11.35 -15.56
N ALA A 147 34.85 11.25 -16.02
CA ALA A 147 36.02 11.78 -15.33
C ALA A 147 35.93 13.32 -15.13
N ALA A 148 35.34 14.03 -16.09
CA ALA A 148 35.14 15.48 -16.01
C ALA A 148 34.14 15.90 -14.91
N LEU A 149 33.27 15.00 -14.42
CA LEU A 149 32.37 15.28 -13.30
C LEU A 149 33.10 15.36 -11.95
N GLY A 150 34.31 14.79 -11.85
CA GLY A 150 35.15 14.86 -10.65
C GLY A 150 34.44 14.38 -9.38
N THR A 151 34.53 15.18 -8.31
CA THR A 151 33.94 14.87 -6.99
C THR A 151 32.48 15.31 -6.85
N MET A 152 31.72 15.35 -7.94
CA MET A 152 30.30 15.69 -7.92
C MET A 152 29.52 14.73 -7.01
N SER A 153 28.66 15.27 -6.15
CA SER A 153 27.83 14.45 -5.26
C SER A 153 26.76 13.68 -6.04
N LYS A 154 26.24 12.61 -5.43
CA LYS A 154 25.14 11.81 -6.00
C LYS A 154 23.91 12.70 -6.23
N GLU A 155 23.58 13.55 -5.27
CA GLU A 155 22.44 14.46 -5.30
C GLU A 155 22.60 15.50 -6.42
N ASP A 156 23.77 16.10 -6.57
CA ASP A 156 24.06 17.04 -7.66
C ASP A 156 23.94 16.38 -9.03
N ALA A 157 24.46 15.16 -9.16
CA ALA A 157 24.37 14.40 -10.39
C ALA A 157 22.91 14.08 -10.76
N MET A 158 22.06 13.74 -9.79
CA MET A 158 20.62 13.57 -10.01
C MET A 158 19.94 14.87 -10.44
N VAL A 159 20.24 15.99 -9.76
CA VAL A 159 19.66 17.30 -10.06
C VAL A 159 20.02 17.72 -11.49
N GLU A 160 21.30 17.61 -11.87
CA GLU A 160 21.77 17.96 -13.20
C GLU A 160 21.23 17.02 -14.28
N PHE A 161 21.08 15.72 -13.99
CA PHE A 161 20.45 14.77 -14.90
C PHE A 161 19.01 15.18 -15.22
N VAL A 162 18.21 15.48 -14.20
CA VAL A 162 16.81 15.91 -14.34
C VAL A 162 16.72 17.24 -15.10
N LYS A 163 17.59 18.20 -14.78
CA LYS A 163 17.64 19.50 -15.48
C LYS A 163 18.01 19.36 -16.95
N LEU A 164 19.01 18.54 -17.25
CA LEU A 164 19.47 18.29 -18.62
C LEU A 164 18.38 17.58 -19.42
N LEU A 165 17.80 16.50 -18.90
CA LEU A 165 16.72 15.77 -19.58
C LEU A 165 15.52 16.67 -19.89
N ASN A 166 15.09 17.49 -18.93
CA ASN A 166 14.00 18.43 -19.13
C ASN A 166 14.30 19.49 -20.21
N ARG A 167 15.58 19.85 -20.39
CA ARG A 167 16.02 20.74 -21.46
C ARG A 167 16.00 20.04 -22.82
N CYS A 168 16.44 18.78 -22.87
CA CYS A 168 16.44 17.96 -24.09
C CYS A 168 15.02 17.62 -24.56
N CYS A 169 14.07 17.42 -23.63
CA CYS A 169 12.70 17.06 -23.95
C CYS A 169 11.68 17.68 -22.99
N HIS A 170 10.90 18.65 -23.48
CA HIS A 170 9.85 19.30 -22.71
C HIS A 170 8.66 18.37 -22.37
N LEU A 171 8.48 17.26 -23.12
CA LEU A 171 7.46 16.25 -22.81
C LEU A 171 7.74 15.49 -21.51
N PHE A 172 8.98 15.54 -21.02
CA PHE A 172 9.28 15.06 -19.68
C PHE A 172 8.43 15.78 -18.64
N SER A 173 8.14 17.07 -18.84
CA SER A 173 7.32 17.82 -17.89
C SER A 173 5.87 17.31 -17.81
N THR A 174 5.29 16.96 -18.96
CA THR A 174 3.92 16.41 -19.00
C THR A 174 3.88 14.99 -18.48
N TYR A 175 4.94 14.21 -18.72
CA TYR A 175 5.10 12.86 -18.16
C TYR A 175 5.12 12.88 -16.63
N VAL A 176 5.94 13.75 -16.02
CA VAL A 176 6.00 13.87 -14.55
C VAL A 176 4.69 14.39 -13.98
N ALA A 177 4.05 15.38 -14.63
CA ALA A 177 2.75 15.88 -14.20
C ALA A 177 1.67 14.78 -14.20
N SER A 178 1.65 13.90 -15.20
CA SER A 178 0.75 12.76 -15.27
C SER A 178 0.97 11.80 -14.09
N HIS A 179 2.22 11.45 -13.79
CA HIS A 179 2.54 10.59 -12.65
C HIS A 179 2.19 11.25 -11.31
N LYS A 180 2.28 12.59 -11.22
CA LYS A 180 1.89 13.32 -10.01
C LYS A 180 0.41 13.13 -9.72
N ILE A 181 -0.43 13.32 -10.75
CA ILE A 181 -1.88 13.12 -10.66
C ILE A 181 -2.20 11.68 -10.26
N GLU A 182 -1.53 10.71 -10.88
CA GLU A 182 -1.71 9.29 -10.55
C GLU A 182 -1.35 8.99 -9.08
N LYS A 183 -0.23 9.53 -8.57
CA LYS A 183 0.20 9.37 -7.18
C LYS A 183 -0.83 9.97 -6.20
N GLU A 184 -1.33 11.16 -6.49
CA GLU A 184 -2.34 11.84 -5.67
C GLU A 184 -3.68 11.08 -5.66
N GLU A 185 -4.10 10.52 -6.81
CA GLU A 185 -5.32 9.71 -6.92
C GLU A 185 -5.19 8.39 -6.14
N GLN A 186 -4.04 7.71 -6.25
CA GLN A 186 -3.77 6.49 -5.49
C GLN A 186 -3.78 6.75 -3.98
N GLU A 187 -3.20 7.87 -3.53
CA GLU A 187 -3.22 8.25 -2.11
C GLU A 187 -4.65 8.56 -1.63
N LYS A 188 -5.43 9.29 -2.43
CA LYS A 188 -6.84 9.58 -2.14
C LYS A 188 -7.65 8.29 -2.02
N LYS A 189 -7.49 7.36 -2.97
CA LYS A 189 -8.17 6.06 -2.97
C LYS A 189 -7.83 5.23 -1.74
N ARG A 190 -6.56 5.21 -1.32
CA ARG A 190 -6.12 4.53 -0.09
C ARG A 190 -6.79 5.12 1.16
N LYS A 191 -6.86 6.45 1.26
CA LYS A 191 -7.53 7.14 2.38
C LYS A 191 -9.03 6.87 2.40
N GLU A 192 -9.69 6.92 1.25
CA GLU A 192 -11.12 6.62 1.14
C GLU A 192 -11.44 5.15 1.49
N GLU A 193 -10.59 4.21 1.08
CA GLU A 193 -10.74 2.80 1.43
C GLU A 193 -10.50 2.54 2.92
N GLU A 194 -9.50 3.19 3.52
CA GLU A 194 -9.26 3.12 4.96
C GLU A 194 -10.42 3.71 5.77
N GLU A 195 -10.94 4.87 5.34
CA GLU A 195 -12.11 5.47 5.97
C GLU A 195 -13.36 4.60 5.83
N ARG A 196 -13.58 4.00 4.65
CA ARG A 196 -14.67 3.06 4.43
C ARG A 196 -14.56 1.85 5.35
N ARG A 197 -13.37 1.24 5.44
CA ARG A 197 -13.10 0.09 6.31
C ARG A 197 -13.36 0.45 7.78
N ARG A 198 -12.92 1.63 8.21
CA ARG A 198 -13.18 2.12 9.57
C ARG A 198 -14.67 2.32 9.84
N ARG A 199 -15.43 2.90 8.91
CA ARG A 199 -16.88 3.06 9.04
C ARG A 199 -17.60 1.71 9.10
N GLU A 200 -17.21 0.76 8.27
CA GLU A 200 -17.75 -0.61 8.28
C GLU A 200 -17.44 -1.35 9.60
N GLU A 201 -16.25 -1.16 10.16
CA GLU A 201 -15.87 -1.72 11.46
C GLU A 201 -16.65 -1.07 12.61
N GLU A 202 -16.77 0.27 12.62
CA GLU A 202 -17.58 1.00 13.60
C GLU A 202 -19.07 0.60 13.52
N GLU A 203 -19.61 0.39 12.32
CA GLU A 203 -20.98 -0.10 12.12
C GLU A 203 -21.16 -1.55 12.61
N ARG A 204 -20.20 -2.43 12.29
CA ARG A 204 -20.20 -3.82 12.76
C ARG A 204 -20.14 -3.89 14.29
N GLU A 205 -19.32 -3.08 14.92
CA GLU A 205 -19.21 -3.01 16.38
C GLU A 205 -20.51 -2.48 17.01
N ARG A 206 -21.14 -1.48 16.40
CA ARG A 206 -22.46 -0.98 16.83
C ARG A 206 -23.52 -2.06 16.76
N LEU A 207 -23.59 -2.80 15.66
CA LEU A 207 -24.53 -3.91 15.48
C LEU A 207 -24.29 -5.03 16.49
N GLN A 208 -23.03 -5.39 16.75
CA GLN A 208 -22.69 -6.39 17.77
C GLN A 208 -23.09 -5.94 19.18
N LYS A 209 -22.84 -4.68 19.54
CA LYS A 209 -23.27 -4.11 20.83
C LYS A 209 -24.79 -4.08 20.97
N GLU A 210 -25.51 -3.74 19.90
CA GLU A 210 -26.97 -3.74 19.88
C GLU A 210 -27.53 -5.15 20.00
N GLU A 211 -26.98 -6.12 19.28
CA GLU A 211 -27.36 -7.52 19.36
C GLU A 211 -27.05 -8.12 20.73
N GLU A 212 -25.88 -7.84 21.31
CA GLU A 212 -25.53 -8.28 22.65
C GLU A 212 -26.47 -7.68 23.70
N LYS A 213 -26.79 -6.39 23.59
CA LYS A 213 -27.75 -5.73 24.47
C LYS A 213 -29.14 -6.37 24.35
N ARG A 214 -29.62 -6.62 23.13
CA ARG A 214 -30.90 -7.29 22.89
C ARG A 214 -30.93 -8.69 23.49
N ARG A 215 -29.83 -9.45 23.34
CA ARG A 215 -29.69 -10.79 23.93
C ARG A 215 -29.73 -10.74 25.46
N ARG A 216 -29.02 -9.79 26.08
CA ARG A 216 -29.04 -9.60 27.54
C ARG A 216 -30.43 -9.20 28.05
N GLU A 217 -31.12 -8.29 27.36
CA GLU A 217 -32.48 -7.88 27.71
C GLU A 217 -33.49 -9.04 27.57
N GLU A 218 -33.34 -9.87 26.55
CA GLU A 218 -34.16 -11.08 26.35
C GLU A 218 -33.87 -12.15 27.41
N GLU A 219 -32.60 -12.40 27.72
CA GLU A 219 -32.19 -13.34 28.78
C GLU A 219 -32.71 -12.88 30.15
N GLU A 220 -32.62 -11.58 30.46
CA GLU A 220 -33.17 -11.03 31.70
C GLU A 220 -34.70 -11.14 31.75
N ARG A 221 -35.39 -10.90 30.63
CA ARG A 221 -36.84 -11.08 30.52
C ARG A 221 -37.25 -12.54 30.77
N LEU A 222 -36.55 -13.49 30.13
CA LEU A 222 -36.79 -14.92 30.32
C LEU A 222 -36.55 -15.34 31.76
N ARG A 223 -35.47 -14.87 32.38
CA ARG A 223 -35.18 -15.14 33.80
C ARG A 223 -36.27 -14.60 34.72
N ARG A 224 -36.77 -13.39 34.47
CA ARG A 224 -37.88 -12.82 35.26
C ARG A 224 -39.16 -13.63 35.09
N GLU A 225 -39.48 -14.06 33.86
CA GLU A 225 -40.65 -14.93 33.62
C GLU A 225 -40.49 -16.30 34.31
N GLU A 226 -39.30 -16.89 34.27
CA GLU A 226 -39.01 -18.16 34.95
C GLU A 226 -39.10 -18.03 36.47
N GLU A 227 -38.54 -16.95 37.05
CA GLU A 227 -38.65 -16.67 38.48
C GLU A 227 -40.11 -16.43 38.90
N GLU A 228 -40.91 -15.75 38.08
CA GLU A 228 -42.35 -15.57 38.33
C GLU A 228 -43.11 -16.90 38.25
N ARG A 229 -42.85 -17.71 37.21
CA ARG A 229 -43.45 -19.06 37.10
C ARG A 229 -43.12 -19.93 38.29
N ARG A 230 -41.86 -19.91 38.75
CA ARG A 230 -41.43 -20.66 39.93
C ARG A 230 -42.15 -20.19 41.18
N ARG A 231 -42.32 -18.87 41.37
CA ARG A 231 -43.10 -18.31 42.50
C ARG A 231 -44.56 -18.75 42.46
N ILE A 232 -45.21 -18.71 41.30
CA ILE A 232 -46.60 -19.15 41.12
C ILE A 232 -46.73 -20.65 41.45
N GLU A 233 -45.78 -21.46 41.00
CA GLU A 233 -45.77 -22.89 41.28
C GLU A 233 -45.53 -23.20 42.75
N GLU A 234 -44.57 -22.53 43.40
CA GLU A 234 -44.30 -22.64 44.83
C GLU A 234 -45.53 -22.22 45.66
N GLU A 235 -46.21 -21.13 45.30
CA GLU A 235 -47.43 -20.69 45.97
C GLU A 235 -48.58 -21.69 45.78
N ARG A 236 -48.76 -22.21 44.56
CA ARG A 236 -49.75 -23.25 44.26
C ARG A 236 -49.50 -24.50 45.09
N LEU A 237 -48.25 -24.97 45.17
CA LEU A 237 -47.88 -26.14 45.95
C LEU A 237 -48.13 -25.90 47.45
N ARG A 238 -47.82 -24.71 47.96
CA ARG A 238 -48.07 -24.35 49.36
C ARG A 238 -49.56 -24.35 49.67
N LEU A 239 -50.38 -23.78 48.80
CA LEU A 239 -51.84 -23.76 48.96
C LEU A 239 -52.42 -25.18 48.90
N GLU A 240 -51.91 -26.02 47.99
CA GLU A 240 -52.31 -27.42 47.88
C GLU A 240 -51.93 -28.24 49.14
N GLN A 241 -50.74 -28.04 49.69
CA GLN A 241 -50.34 -28.63 50.96
C GLN A 241 -51.24 -28.19 52.11
N GLN A 242 -51.55 -26.90 52.20
CA GLN A 242 -52.47 -26.38 53.23
C GLN A 242 -53.87 -27.02 53.10
N LYS A 243 -54.38 -27.13 51.87
CA LYS A 243 -55.66 -27.83 51.58
C LYS A 243 -55.60 -29.29 52.04
N GLN A 244 -54.53 -30.02 51.72
CA GLN A 244 -54.36 -31.42 52.14
C GLN A 244 -54.30 -31.56 53.66
N GLN A 245 -53.59 -30.68 54.36
CA GLN A 245 -53.52 -30.67 55.83
C GLN A 245 -54.90 -30.45 56.45
N ILE A 246 -55.69 -29.49 55.93
CA ILE A 246 -57.06 -29.25 56.40
C ILE A 246 -57.94 -30.48 56.15
N MET A 247 -57.88 -31.06 54.95
CA MET A 247 -58.65 -32.27 54.62
C MET A 247 -58.27 -33.44 55.55
N ALA A 248 -56.98 -33.67 55.79
CA ALA A 248 -56.51 -34.75 56.67
C ALA A 248 -56.97 -34.54 58.12
N ALA A 249 -56.84 -33.32 58.65
CA ALA A 249 -57.28 -32.99 60.00
C ALA A 249 -58.81 -33.13 60.15
N LEU A 250 -59.57 -32.68 59.16
CA LEU A 250 -61.03 -32.80 59.15
C LEU A 250 -61.45 -34.28 59.05
N ASN A 251 -60.83 -35.03 58.15
CA ASN A 251 -61.05 -36.46 57.99
C ASN A 251 -60.71 -37.23 59.26
N SER A 252 -59.66 -36.87 59.98
CA SER A 252 -59.30 -37.54 61.25
C SER A 252 -60.39 -37.38 62.32
N GLN A 253 -61.06 -36.22 62.36
CA GLN A 253 -62.13 -35.95 63.32
C GLN A 253 -63.41 -36.70 62.97
N THR A 254 -63.73 -36.84 61.69
CA THR A 254 -64.99 -37.44 61.24
C THR A 254 -64.87 -38.88 60.75
N ALA A 255 -63.66 -39.45 60.68
CA ALA A 255 -63.39 -40.77 60.12
C ALA A 255 -64.29 -41.86 60.72
N VAL A 256 -64.40 -41.91 62.05
CA VAL A 256 -65.18 -42.93 62.74
C VAL A 256 -66.68 -42.80 62.44
N GLN A 257 -67.21 -41.56 62.44
CA GLN A 257 -68.62 -41.29 62.16
C GLN A 257 -68.96 -41.65 60.70
N PHE A 258 -68.12 -41.25 59.74
CA PHE A 258 -68.34 -41.55 58.33
C PHE A 258 -68.19 -43.04 58.02
N GLN A 259 -67.22 -43.72 58.65
CA GLN A 259 -67.05 -45.16 58.50
C GLN A 259 -68.25 -45.93 59.04
N GLN A 260 -68.77 -45.54 60.21
CA GLN A 260 -69.93 -46.20 60.80
C GLN A 260 -71.20 -45.95 59.99
N TYR A 261 -71.40 -44.73 59.48
CA TYR A 261 -72.51 -44.42 58.57
C TYR A 261 -72.42 -45.20 57.26
N ALA A 262 -71.24 -45.26 56.63
CA ALA A 262 -71.05 -46.02 55.41
C ALA A 262 -71.26 -47.52 55.60
N ALA A 263 -70.78 -48.09 56.71
CA ALA A 263 -70.98 -49.51 57.04
C ALA A 263 -72.46 -49.89 57.25
N GLN A 264 -73.28 -48.94 57.72
CA GLN A 264 -74.74 -49.13 57.84
C GLN A 264 -75.45 -49.09 56.48
N GLN A 265 -75.04 -48.16 55.60
CA GLN A 265 -75.68 -48.01 54.28
C GLN A 265 -75.30 -49.12 53.31
N TYR A 266 -74.06 -49.60 53.38
CA TYR A 266 -73.54 -50.63 52.47
C TYR A 266 -72.81 -51.75 53.24
N PRO A 267 -73.53 -52.62 53.99
CA PRO A 267 -72.89 -53.69 54.76
C PRO A 267 -72.07 -54.66 53.88
N GLY A 268 -70.83 -54.95 54.26
CA GLY A 268 -69.95 -55.92 53.57
C GLY A 268 -69.37 -55.47 52.23
N ASN A 269 -69.77 -54.31 51.68
CA ASN A 269 -69.22 -53.77 50.43
C ASN A 269 -68.22 -52.64 50.70
N TYR A 270 -66.93 -52.98 50.81
CA TYR A 270 -65.87 -52.03 51.15
C TYR A 270 -65.65 -50.95 50.09
N GLU A 271 -65.76 -51.27 48.80
CA GLU A 271 -65.51 -50.30 47.72
C GLU A 271 -66.57 -49.20 47.71
N GLN A 272 -67.84 -49.58 47.86
CA GLN A 272 -68.95 -48.63 47.91
C GLN A 272 -68.94 -47.80 49.20
N GLN A 273 -68.51 -48.39 50.33
CA GLN A 273 -68.26 -47.63 51.56
C GLN A 273 -67.17 -46.56 51.37
N GLN A 274 -66.05 -46.88 50.72
CA GLN A 274 -64.97 -45.92 50.49
C GLN A 274 -65.39 -44.77 49.57
N ILE A 275 -66.17 -45.06 48.53
CA ILE A 275 -66.72 -44.01 47.65
C ILE A 275 -67.64 -43.08 48.43
N LEU A 276 -68.56 -43.62 49.25
CA LEU A 276 -69.46 -42.83 50.08
C LEU A 276 -68.69 -41.99 51.12
N ILE A 277 -67.69 -42.57 51.79
CA ILE A 277 -66.83 -41.85 52.73
C ILE A 277 -66.13 -40.68 52.03
N ARG A 278 -65.57 -40.90 50.83
CA ARG A 278 -64.92 -39.84 50.06
C ARG A 278 -65.90 -38.70 49.71
N GLN A 279 -67.11 -39.03 49.30
CA GLN A 279 -68.15 -38.03 48.99
C GLN A 279 -68.56 -37.22 50.22
N LEU A 280 -68.73 -37.89 51.38
CA LEU A 280 -69.06 -37.24 52.64
C LEU A 280 -67.93 -36.35 53.14
N GLN A 281 -66.69 -36.80 53.02
CA GLN A 281 -65.50 -36.00 53.35
C GLN A 281 -65.39 -34.76 52.46
N GLU A 282 -65.66 -34.89 51.16
CA GLU A 282 -65.65 -33.77 50.23
C GLU A 282 -66.75 -32.74 50.55
N GLN A 283 -67.98 -33.20 50.82
CA GLN A 283 -69.08 -32.34 51.25
C GLN A 283 -68.76 -31.62 52.58
N HIS A 284 -68.21 -32.35 53.54
CA HIS A 284 -67.84 -31.79 54.83
C HIS A 284 -66.72 -30.75 54.70
N TYR A 285 -65.73 -31.01 53.84
CA TYR A 285 -64.70 -30.02 53.51
C TYR A 285 -65.30 -28.76 52.87
N GLN A 286 -66.24 -28.90 51.93
CA GLN A 286 -66.91 -27.75 51.31
C GLN A 286 -67.68 -26.91 52.33
N GLN A 287 -68.42 -27.55 53.23
CA GLN A 287 -69.15 -26.87 54.30
C GLN A 287 -68.20 -26.12 55.24
N TYR A 288 -67.11 -26.76 55.65
CA TYR A 288 -66.10 -26.16 56.50
C TYR A 288 -65.43 -24.94 55.83
N MET A 289 -65.06 -25.06 54.55
CA MET A 289 -64.47 -23.95 53.80
C MET A 289 -65.43 -22.77 53.65
N GLN A 290 -66.73 -23.03 53.47
CA GLN A 290 -67.75 -21.98 53.41
C GLN A 290 -67.87 -21.23 54.74
N GLN A 291 -67.83 -21.96 55.86
CA GLN A 291 -67.83 -21.35 57.19
C GLN A 291 -66.56 -20.52 57.42
N LEU A 292 -65.38 -21.06 57.07
CA LEU A 292 -64.09 -20.37 57.16
C LEU A 292 -64.10 -19.06 56.39
N TYR A 293 -64.63 -19.07 55.16
CA TYR A 293 -64.75 -17.88 54.34
C TYR A 293 -65.65 -16.82 54.97
N GLN A 294 -66.79 -17.22 55.55
CA GLN A 294 -67.70 -16.30 56.24
C GLN A 294 -67.04 -15.67 57.48
N VAL A 295 -66.28 -16.46 58.24
CA VAL A 295 -65.49 -15.96 59.39
C VAL A 295 -64.41 -14.99 58.94
N GLN A 296 -63.68 -15.30 57.86
CA GLN A 296 -62.65 -14.43 57.31
C GLN A 296 -63.23 -13.09 56.83
N LEU A 297 -64.40 -13.11 56.17
CA LEU A 297 -65.09 -11.90 55.73
C LEU A 297 -65.52 -11.03 56.92
N ALA A 298 -66.09 -11.65 57.96
CA ALA A 298 -66.46 -10.94 59.18
C ALA A 298 -65.24 -10.32 59.88
N GLN A 299 -64.11 -11.03 59.94
CA GLN A 299 -62.86 -10.49 60.48
C GLN A 299 -62.32 -9.33 59.65
N GLN A 300 -62.37 -9.40 58.31
CA GLN A 300 -61.93 -8.31 57.44
C GLN A 300 -62.79 -7.05 57.65
N GLN A 301 -64.12 -7.21 57.76
CA GLN A 301 -65.04 -6.10 58.06
C GLN A 301 -64.76 -5.48 59.44
N ALA A 302 -64.51 -6.31 60.45
CA ALA A 302 -64.12 -5.84 61.79
C ALA A 302 -62.76 -5.12 61.78
N ALA A 303 -61.78 -5.60 61.00
CA ALA A 303 -60.46 -4.98 60.88
C ALA A 303 -60.53 -3.60 60.19
N LEU A 304 -61.37 -3.46 59.16
CA LEU A 304 -61.62 -2.18 58.50
C LEU A 304 -62.32 -1.17 59.43
N GLN A 305 -63.31 -1.61 60.21
CA GLN A 305 -63.94 -0.76 61.24
C GLN A 305 -62.92 -0.29 62.28
N LYS A 306 -62.01 -1.18 62.70
CA LYS A 306 -60.95 -0.86 63.65
C LYS A 306 -59.90 0.10 63.07
N GLN A 307 -59.56 0.00 61.78
CA GLN A 307 -58.71 0.99 61.10
C GLN A 307 -59.40 2.36 60.97
N GLN A 308 -60.72 2.39 60.80
CA GLN A 308 -61.49 3.62 60.77
C GLN A 308 -61.55 4.30 62.15
N GLU A 309 -61.52 3.52 63.25
CA GLU A 309 -61.35 4.03 64.62
C GLU A 309 -59.91 4.51 64.92
N VAL A 310 -58.89 3.86 64.37
CA VAL A 310 -57.47 4.25 64.58
C VAL A 310 -57.08 5.48 63.75
N ALA A 311 -57.63 5.66 62.55
CA ALA A 311 -57.40 6.85 61.72
C ALA A 311 -57.98 8.15 62.33
N VAL A 312 -58.91 8.05 63.26
CA VAL A 312 -59.50 9.20 63.99
C VAL A 312 -58.68 9.56 65.24
N ALA A 313 -57.76 8.71 65.72
CA ALA A 313 -57.21 8.82 67.07
C ALA A 313 -55.67 8.85 67.23
N GLY A 314 -54.84 9.03 66.20
CA GLY A 314 -53.39 8.95 66.43
C GLY A 314 -52.47 9.58 65.40
N ALA A 315 -52.12 10.85 65.62
CA ALA A 315 -50.87 11.45 65.12
C ALA A 315 -49.75 11.25 66.16
N SER A 316 -48.64 10.60 65.78
CA SER A 316 -47.26 10.99 66.14
C SER A 316 -46.21 9.97 65.66
N LEU A 317 -45.10 10.55 65.19
CA LEU A 317 -43.78 9.98 64.81
C LEU A 317 -43.00 9.49 66.05
N PRO A 318 -41.93 8.65 65.95
CA PRO A 318 -40.59 9.13 65.55
C PRO A 318 -39.61 8.17 64.81
N THR A 319 -38.79 8.83 63.98
CA THR A 319 -37.34 8.72 63.66
C THR A 319 -36.42 7.64 64.28
N SER A 320 -35.48 7.14 63.45
CA SER A 320 -33.99 6.99 63.66
C SER A 320 -33.47 5.81 62.81
N SER A 321 -32.21 5.64 62.37
CA SER A 321 -30.99 6.44 62.19
C SER A 321 -30.07 5.57 61.30
N LYS A 322 -29.28 6.19 60.42
CA LYS A 322 -28.25 5.54 59.56
C LYS A 322 -26.90 6.10 59.98
N VAL A 323 -25.83 5.28 60.08
CA VAL A 323 -24.41 5.70 59.95
C VAL A 323 -23.41 4.52 60.00
N ASN A 324 -22.50 4.54 59.02
CA ASN A 324 -21.07 4.19 58.95
C ASN A 324 -20.48 2.75 58.82
N THR A 325 -19.74 2.63 57.70
CA THR A 325 -18.40 2.06 57.39
C THR A 325 -17.34 2.16 58.52
N PRO A 326 -16.17 1.42 58.53
CA PRO A 326 -15.15 1.39 57.45
C PRO A 326 -14.27 0.12 57.28
N ALA A 327 -13.39 0.15 56.25
CA ALA A 327 -12.24 -0.73 55.93
C ALA A 327 -11.03 -0.48 56.89
N PRO A 328 -9.75 -0.89 56.65
CA PRO A 328 -9.11 -1.73 55.61
C PRO A 328 -8.03 -2.72 56.16
N GLY A 329 -7.26 -3.39 55.28
CA GLY A 329 -6.02 -4.08 55.66
C GLY A 329 -5.30 -4.73 54.47
N ASP A 330 -4.06 -4.33 54.24
CA ASP A 330 -3.13 -4.71 53.16
C ASP A 330 -1.88 -5.40 53.76
N MET A 331 -1.04 -6.04 52.91
CA MET A 331 0.38 -6.45 53.05
C MET A 331 0.78 -7.94 53.23
N MET A 332 1.64 -8.45 52.31
CA MET A 332 2.95 -9.18 52.49
C MET A 332 3.42 -9.80 51.14
N SER A 333 4.59 -9.46 50.55
CA SER A 333 5.99 -10.00 50.73
C SER A 333 6.22 -11.43 50.20
N VAL A 334 7.37 -11.94 49.67
CA VAL A 334 8.73 -11.49 49.28
C VAL A 334 9.53 -12.72 48.71
N ASN A 335 10.66 -12.49 48.00
CA ASN A 335 11.83 -13.38 47.67
C ASN A 335 11.69 -14.53 46.65
N GLY A 336 12.70 -14.90 45.82
CA GLY A 336 14.09 -14.43 45.61
C GLY A 336 15.18 -15.48 45.98
N GLN A 337 15.88 -16.09 44.99
CA GLN A 337 17.26 -16.69 45.01
C GLN A 337 17.49 -17.54 43.73
N ALA A 338 18.69 -17.92 43.25
CA ALA A 338 20.04 -17.33 43.10
C ALA A 338 20.95 -18.37 42.37
N LYS A 339 21.81 -17.88 41.46
CA LYS A 339 23.18 -18.34 41.06
C LYS A 339 23.44 -19.72 40.42
N ASN A 340 24.21 -19.72 39.32
CA ASN A 340 25.60 -20.22 39.32
C ASN A 340 26.42 -19.79 38.08
N HIS A 341 27.74 -19.67 38.30
CA HIS A 341 28.86 -19.28 37.43
C HIS A 341 29.20 -20.29 36.32
N SER A 342 29.85 -19.84 35.23
CA SER A 342 31.26 -20.18 34.92
C SER A 342 31.78 -19.38 33.70
N ASP A 343 33.09 -19.19 33.69
CA ASP A 343 33.94 -18.30 32.89
C ASP A 343 34.55 -19.00 31.64
N ASN A 344 35.11 -18.21 30.71
CA ASN A 344 36.43 -18.37 30.05
C ASN A 344 36.55 -18.17 28.50
N SER A 345 37.42 -17.19 28.14
CA SER A 345 38.40 -17.01 27.02
C SER A 345 38.04 -16.86 25.52
N GLU A 346 38.33 -15.63 25.02
CA GLU A 346 39.20 -15.18 23.89
C GLU A 346 39.59 -16.12 22.72
N LYS A 347 39.50 -15.65 21.45
CA LYS A 347 40.64 -15.25 20.55
C LYS A 347 40.21 -14.83 19.11
N GLU A 348 41.04 -13.96 18.52
CA GLU A 348 41.07 -13.23 17.24
C GLU A 348 41.22 -13.99 15.89
N LEU A 349 40.74 -13.33 14.81
CA LEU A 349 41.27 -13.02 13.44
C LEU A 349 41.63 -14.09 12.37
N GLU A 350 41.08 -13.83 11.15
CA GLU A 350 41.42 -14.04 9.70
C GLU A 350 42.89 -14.39 9.28
N PRO A 351 43.29 -14.73 8.00
CA PRO A 351 42.67 -14.46 6.66
C PRO A 351 42.85 -15.51 5.50
N GLU A 352 42.33 -15.14 4.31
CA GLU A 352 42.66 -15.43 2.88
C GLU A 352 43.66 -16.52 2.42
N THR A 353 43.34 -17.16 1.28
CA THR A 353 44.14 -17.10 0.01
C THR A 353 43.48 -17.87 -1.15
N ALA A 354 43.56 -17.25 -2.33
CA ALA A 354 43.18 -17.76 -3.65
C ALA A 354 44.16 -18.81 -4.19
N GLU A 355 43.70 -19.77 -5.01
CA GLU A 355 44.47 -20.33 -6.13
C GLU A 355 43.56 -20.82 -7.27
N GLU A 356 43.98 -20.46 -8.47
CA GLU A 356 43.49 -20.85 -9.78
C GLU A 356 43.59 -22.36 -10.02
N ALA A 357 42.63 -22.95 -10.74
CA ALA A 357 42.83 -24.25 -11.36
C ALA A 357 41.88 -24.53 -12.55
N LEU A 358 42.50 -24.56 -13.73
CA LEU A 358 42.30 -25.56 -14.80
C LEU A 358 41.16 -25.35 -15.81
N GLU A 359 41.53 -24.61 -16.86
CA GLU A 359 41.12 -24.83 -18.26
C GLU A 359 41.41 -26.29 -18.69
N ASN A 360 40.38 -27.04 -19.05
CA ASN A 360 40.49 -28.23 -19.92
C ASN A 360 39.14 -28.51 -20.61
N GLY A 361 39.02 -28.08 -21.87
CA GLY A 361 37.96 -28.48 -22.81
C GLY A 361 38.52 -28.58 -24.24
N PRO A 362 37.98 -29.46 -25.12
CA PRO A 362 38.64 -29.87 -26.36
C PRO A 362 38.73 -28.74 -27.40
N LYS A 363 39.93 -28.48 -27.92
CA LYS A 363 40.15 -27.61 -29.08
C LYS A 363 39.74 -28.35 -30.36
N GLU A 364 38.54 -28.07 -30.85
CA GLU A 364 38.22 -28.28 -32.26
C GLU A 364 39.22 -27.46 -33.10
N SER A 365 39.92 -28.12 -34.00
CA SER A 365 40.93 -27.47 -34.84
C SER A 365 40.23 -26.53 -35.82
N LEU A 366 40.17 -25.24 -35.46
CA LEU A 366 39.72 -24.19 -36.36
C LEU A 366 40.53 -24.25 -37.66
N PRO A 367 39.90 -24.15 -38.84
CA PRO A 367 40.61 -24.20 -40.11
C PRO A 367 41.61 -23.03 -40.20
N VAL A 368 42.82 -23.34 -40.65
CA VAL A 368 43.91 -22.37 -40.77
C VAL A 368 43.61 -21.43 -41.93
N ILE A 369 43.14 -20.21 -41.61
CA ILE A 369 42.95 -19.14 -42.59
C ILE A 369 44.31 -18.48 -42.88
N ALA A 370 44.63 -18.29 -44.16
CA ALA A 370 45.82 -17.55 -44.58
C ALA A 370 45.72 -16.08 -44.12
N ALA A 371 46.86 -15.44 -43.82
CA ALA A 371 46.89 -14.04 -43.43
C ALA A 371 46.19 -13.15 -44.50
N PRO A 372 45.34 -12.19 -44.09
CA PRO A 372 44.60 -11.37 -45.03
C PRO A 372 45.55 -10.53 -45.89
N SER A 373 45.28 -10.46 -47.18
CA SER A 373 45.94 -9.55 -48.11
C SER A 373 45.07 -8.31 -48.30
N MET A 374 45.65 -7.12 -48.15
CA MET A 374 44.94 -5.86 -48.36
C MET A 374 45.32 -5.25 -49.72
N TRP A 375 44.35 -4.64 -50.39
CA TRP A 375 44.58 -3.86 -51.61
C TRP A 375 43.72 -2.59 -51.60
N THR A 376 44.13 -1.60 -52.41
CA THR A 376 43.36 -0.36 -52.59
C THR A 376 43.15 -0.13 -54.07
N ARG A 377 41.90 0.13 -54.47
CA ARG A 377 41.57 0.49 -55.86
C ARG A 377 42.02 1.93 -56.16
N PRO A 378 42.77 2.18 -57.25
CA PRO A 378 43.19 3.54 -57.60
C PRO A 378 42.02 4.45 -58.02
N GLN A 379 40.95 3.88 -58.61
CA GLN A 379 39.77 4.61 -59.11
C GLN A 379 38.58 4.55 -58.13
N ILE A 380 38.75 5.09 -56.91
CA ILE A 380 37.72 5.04 -55.86
C ILE A 380 36.42 5.77 -56.21
N ARG A 381 36.49 6.81 -57.06
CA ARG A 381 35.31 7.59 -57.48
C ARG A 381 34.36 6.75 -58.35
N ASP A 382 34.91 6.08 -59.35
CA ASP A 382 34.16 5.21 -60.26
C ASP A 382 33.55 4.02 -59.49
N PHE A 383 34.27 3.50 -58.49
CA PHE A 383 33.75 2.47 -57.59
C PHE A 383 32.54 2.97 -56.79
N LYS A 384 32.63 4.14 -56.14
CA LYS A 384 31.53 4.74 -55.39
C LYS A 384 30.30 5.03 -56.25
N GLU A 385 30.50 5.54 -57.46
CA GLU A 385 29.41 5.82 -58.40
C GLU A 385 28.71 4.53 -58.85
N LYS A 386 29.46 3.45 -59.06
CA LYS A 386 28.92 2.15 -59.43
C LYS A 386 28.09 1.52 -58.30
N ILE A 387 28.60 1.50 -57.07
CA ILE A 387 27.87 0.88 -55.94
C ILE A 387 26.66 1.70 -55.49
N ARG A 388 26.67 3.02 -55.68
CA ARG A 388 25.55 3.90 -55.31
C ARG A 388 24.27 3.64 -56.13
N GLN A 389 24.38 2.95 -57.26
CA GLN A 389 23.22 2.55 -58.06
C GLN A 389 22.39 1.44 -57.41
N ASP A 390 22.95 0.75 -56.42
CA ASP A 390 22.30 -0.30 -55.64
C ASP A 390 22.14 0.16 -54.19
N SER A 391 20.89 0.40 -53.76
CA SER A 391 20.60 0.85 -52.40
C SER A 391 20.99 -0.17 -51.35
N ASP A 392 20.98 -1.45 -51.69
CA ASP A 392 21.31 -2.53 -50.75
C ASP A 392 22.82 -2.66 -50.53
N SER A 393 23.62 -1.97 -51.37
CA SER A 393 25.08 -1.88 -51.27
C SER A 393 25.56 -0.61 -50.53
N VAL A 394 24.64 0.24 -50.03
CA VAL A 394 24.97 1.50 -49.34
C VAL A 394 24.38 1.51 -47.93
N ILE A 395 25.24 1.77 -46.94
CA ILE A 395 24.85 1.84 -45.52
C ILE A 395 25.24 3.22 -44.97
N THR A 396 24.29 3.87 -44.29
CA THR A 396 24.54 5.10 -43.53
C THR A 396 24.78 4.72 -42.08
N VAL A 397 25.95 5.07 -41.54
CA VAL A 397 26.31 4.84 -40.14
C VAL A 397 26.23 6.16 -39.38
N GLY A 398 25.34 6.25 -38.40
CA GLY A 398 25.24 7.40 -37.52
C GLY A 398 26.40 7.49 -36.53
N ARG A 399 26.67 8.69 -36.00
CA ARG A 399 27.72 8.88 -35.00
C ARG A 399 27.38 8.11 -33.73
N GLY A 400 28.21 7.14 -33.36
CA GLY A 400 28.02 6.31 -32.17
C GLY A 400 27.27 5.00 -32.41
N GLU A 401 26.81 4.76 -33.64
CA GLU A 401 26.17 3.51 -34.04
C GLU A 401 27.24 2.47 -34.45
N VAL A 402 26.94 1.21 -34.17
CA VAL A 402 27.71 0.06 -34.64
C VAL A 402 26.81 -0.73 -35.59
N VAL A 403 27.24 -0.82 -36.85
CA VAL A 403 26.53 -1.64 -37.84
C VAL A 403 27.29 -2.94 -38.05
N THR A 404 26.62 -4.07 -37.78
CA THR A 404 27.14 -5.42 -38.01
C THR A 404 26.49 -5.99 -39.26
N VAL A 405 27.29 -6.20 -40.30
CA VAL A 405 26.87 -6.87 -41.53
C VAL A 405 27.34 -8.33 -41.47
N ARG A 406 26.39 -9.27 -41.37
CA ARG A 406 26.69 -10.72 -41.39
C ARG A 406 26.50 -11.23 -42.82
N VAL A 407 27.58 -11.73 -43.39
CA VAL A 407 27.61 -12.29 -44.74
C VAL A 407 27.86 -13.80 -44.64
N PRO A 408 26.92 -14.65 -45.04
CA PRO A 408 27.13 -16.09 -45.02
C PRO A 408 28.15 -16.51 -46.07
N THR A 409 29.02 -17.45 -45.71
CA THR A 409 30.01 -18.03 -46.62
C THR A 409 29.36 -19.09 -47.51
N HIS A 410 29.84 -19.22 -48.75
CA HIS A 410 29.39 -20.28 -49.65
C HIS A 410 30.09 -21.61 -49.30
N GLU A 411 29.37 -22.73 -49.28
CA GLU A 411 29.90 -24.06 -48.89
C GLU A 411 31.10 -24.49 -49.74
N GLU A 412 31.11 -24.15 -51.03
CA GLU A 412 32.23 -24.42 -51.95
C GLU A 412 33.26 -23.27 -52.03
N GLY A 413 33.09 -22.24 -51.22
CA GLY A 413 33.95 -21.05 -51.24
C GLY A 413 35.34 -21.32 -50.67
N SER A 414 36.38 -21.05 -51.47
CA SER A 414 37.78 -21.18 -51.01
C SER A 414 38.45 -19.84 -50.68
N TYR A 415 37.78 -18.72 -50.99
CA TYR A 415 38.32 -17.37 -50.82
C TYR A 415 37.22 -16.39 -50.43
N LEU A 416 37.56 -15.41 -49.60
CA LEU A 416 36.71 -14.28 -49.23
C LEU A 416 37.40 -12.99 -49.65
N PHE A 417 36.67 -12.13 -50.33
CA PHE A 417 37.09 -10.76 -50.63
C PHE A 417 35.93 -9.82 -50.34
N TRP A 418 36.25 -8.69 -49.71
CA TRP A 418 35.31 -7.59 -49.52
C TRP A 418 36.01 -6.29 -49.86
N GLU A 419 35.26 -5.36 -50.42
CA GLU A 419 35.73 -4.02 -50.73
C GLU A 419 34.67 -3.04 -50.25
N PHE A 420 35.09 -1.99 -49.56
CA PHE A 420 34.18 -0.95 -49.10
C PHE A 420 34.83 0.42 -49.34
N ALA A 421 34.00 1.46 -49.31
CA ALA A 421 34.44 2.83 -49.42
C ALA A 421 33.61 3.72 -48.50
N THR A 422 34.26 4.73 -47.92
CA THR A 422 33.64 5.63 -46.95
C THR A 422 33.62 7.04 -47.51
N ASP A 423 32.54 7.79 -47.31
CA ASP A 423 32.47 9.17 -47.78
C ASP A 423 33.31 10.13 -46.92
N ASN A 424 33.39 9.88 -45.62
CA ASN A 424 33.97 10.82 -44.66
C ASN A 424 35.23 10.29 -43.93
N TYR A 425 35.66 9.05 -44.21
CA TYR A 425 36.85 8.40 -43.60
C TYR A 425 36.84 8.41 -42.06
N ASP A 426 35.64 8.39 -41.48
CA ASP A 426 35.34 8.60 -40.07
C ASP A 426 34.78 7.34 -39.38
N ILE A 427 34.87 6.19 -40.04
CA ILE A 427 34.43 4.90 -39.49
C ILE A 427 35.62 4.02 -39.13
N GLY A 428 35.55 3.40 -37.95
CA GLY A 428 36.34 2.22 -37.62
C GLY A 428 35.60 0.97 -38.09
N PHE A 429 36.31 -0.05 -38.54
CA PHE A 429 35.73 -1.32 -38.91
C PHE A 429 36.61 -2.47 -38.42
N GLY A 430 35.96 -3.59 -38.13
CA GLY A 430 36.60 -4.85 -37.78
C GLY A 430 35.96 -5.98 -38.56
N VAL A 431 36.68 -7.08 -38.73
CA VAL A 431 36.16 -8.31 -39.33
C VAL A 431 36.42 -9.44 -38.35
N TYR A 432 35.37 -10.18 -38.02
CA TYR A 432 35.45 -11.39 -37.24
C TYR A 432 34.85 -12.54 -38.04
N PHE A 433 35.33 -13.75 -37.77
CA PHE A 433 34.85 -14.97 -38.42
C PHE A 433 34.11 -15.80 -37.38
N GLU A 434 32.92 -16.27 -37.76
CA GLU A 434 32.10 -17.16 -36.95
C GLU A 434 31.93 -18.48 -37.71
N TRP A 435 32.22 -19.60 -37.04
CA TRP A 435 32.09 -20.93 -37.61
C TRP A 435 30.78 -21.55 -37.14
N THR A 436 29.72 -21.40 -37.94
CA THR A 436 28.40 -21.97 -37.63
C THR A 436 27.76 -22.58 -38.87
N ASP A 437 27.07 -23.72 -38.68
CA ASP A 437 26.21 -24.33 -39.69
C ASP A 437 24.89 -23.54 -39.76
N SER A 438 24.92 -22.38 -40.41
CA SER A 438 23.71 -21.56 -40.60
C SER A 438 22.89 -22.08 -41.79
N PRO A 439 21.60 -22.43 -41.62
CA PRO A 439 20.74 -22.83 -42.73
C PRO A 439 20.29 -21.66 -43.61
N ASN A 440 20.69 -20.42 -43.29
CA ASN A 440 20.27 -19.20 -43.97
C ASN A 440 21.43 -18.56 -44.74
N THR A 441 21.27 -18.42 -46.06
CA THR A 441 22.25 -17.82 -46.99
C THR A 441 22.00 -16.34 -47.28
N ALA A 442 21.08 -15.69 -46.56
CA ALA A 442 20.81 -14.26 -46.72
C ALA A 442 21.80 -13.38 -45.93
N VAL A 443 22.22 -12.26 -46.53
CA VAL A 443 22.96 -11.20 -45.84
C VAL A 443 22.03 -10.52 -44.84
N SER A 444 22.50 -10.32 -43.60
CA SER A 444 21.73 -9.60 -42.58
C SER A 444 22.51 -8.40 -42.05
N VAL A 445 21.80 -7.30 -41.84
CA VAL A 445 22.36 -6.06 -41.31
C VAL A 445 21.71 -5.80 -39.96
N HIS A 446 22.52 -5.75 -38.91
CA HIS A 446 22.10 -5.43 -37.55
C HIS A 446 22.68 -4.06 -37.20
N VAL A 447 21.81 -3.12 -36.84
CA VAL A 447 22.21 -1.82 -36.33
C VAL A 447 22.05 -1.86 -34.83
N SER A 448 23.16 -1.79 -34.11
CA SER A 448 23.19 -1.69 -32.67
C SER A 448 23.76 -0.33 -32.31
N GLU A 449 23.08 0.43 -31.45
CA GLU A 449 23.79 1.48 -30.73
C GLU A 449 24.80 0.78 -29.81
N SER A 450 26.06 1.23 -29.77
CA SER A 450 27.12 0.60 -28.95
C SER A 450 26.65 0.35 -27.51
N SER A 451 26.19 -0.88 -27.30
CA SER A 451 25.72 -1.48 -26.07
C SER A 451 26.95 -2.08 -25.42
N ASP A 452 27.39 -1.42 -24.36
CA ASP A 452 28.11 -2.03 -23.25
C ASP A 452 27.00 -2.38 -22.24
N ASP A 453 26.18 -3.38 -22.59
CA ASP A 453 25.28 -4.08 -21.67
C ASP A 453 26.05 -5.27 -21.10
N ASP A 454 26.82 -5.00 -20.06
CA ASP A 454 27.07 -5.95 -18.98
C ASP A 454 26.94 -5.12 -17.71
N ASP A 455 25.72 -5.08 -17.15
CA ASP A 455 25.42 -4.87 -15.73
C ASP A 455 23.89 -5.00 -15.53
N GLU A 456 23.37 -6.19 -15.84
CA GLU A 456 22.15 -6.68 -15.21
C GLU A 456 22.46 -7.02 -13.74
N GLU A 457 22.48 -6.02 -12.85
CA GLU A 457 22.18 -6.29 -11.44
C GLU A 457 20.89 -5.56 -11.03
N GLU A 458 19.83 -6.32 -11.24
CA GLU A 458 18.54 -6.32 -10.56
C GLU A 458 18.37 -5.28 -9.44
N GLY A 459 17.31 -4.50 -9.58
CA GLY A 459 16.76 -3.68 -8.52
C GLY A 459 16.43 -4.51 -7.30
N ARG A 460 17.37 -4.59 -6.35
CA ARG A 460 17.07 -4.94 -4.97
C ARG A 460 16.25 -3.80 -4.39
N ALA A 461 14.95 -4.06 -4.30
CA ALA A 461 13.98 -3.24 -3.61
C ALA A 461 14.57 -2.75 -2.27
N ILE A 462 14.65 -1.43 -2.13
CA ILE A 462 14.84 -0.77 -0.85
C ILE A 462 13.54 -1.01 -0.06
N ALA A 463 13.51 -2.11 0.68
CA ALA A 463 12.47 -2.34 1.68
C ALA A 463 12.87 -1.62 2.98
N PRO A 464 11.96 -0.88 3.63
CA PRO A 464 12.23 -0.22 4.90
C PRO A 464 12.30 -1.23 6.04
N ASP A 465 13.33 -1.06 6.88
CA ASP A 465 13.54 -1.80 8.13
C ASP A 465 12.25 -1.89 8.95
N SER A 466 11.70 -3.11 9.03
CA SER A 466 10.66 -3.48 9.97
C SER A 466 11.28 -4.39 11.02
N VAL A 467 11.77 -3.80 12.10
CA VAL A 467 12.13 -4.54 13.31
C VAL A 467 10.84 -5.06 13.95
N SER A 468 10.57 -6.35 13.78
CA SER A 468 9.65 -7.10 14.64
C SER A 468 10.23 -8.47 14.92
N GLY A 469 10.79 -8.60 16.13
CA GLY A 469 11.25 -9.86 16.67
C GLY A 469 10.10 -10.83 16.87
N LEU A 470 10.33 -12.09 16.52
CA LEU A 470 9.60 -13.23 17.07
C LEU A 470 10.43 -14.50 16.85
N CYS A 471 11.05 -14.94 17.94
CA CYS A 471 11.72 -16.23 18.05
C CYS A 471 10.65 -17.33 18.07
N VAL A 472 10.71 -18.29 17.15
CA VAL A 472 10.10 -19.62 17.32
C VAL A 472 11.11 -20.65 16.82
N GLY A 473 11.70 -21.39 17.76
CA GLY A 473 12.51 -22.56 17.45
C GLY A 473 11.66 -23.76 17.08
N LYS A 474 12.24 -24.67 16.29
CA LYS A 474 12.23 -26.12 16.52
C LYS A 474 13.00 -26.88 15.42
N ASN A 475 13.95 -27.69 15.91
CA ASN A 475 14.20 -29.09 15.56
C ASN A 475 14.80 -29.48 14.19
N GLY A 476 15.99 -30.09 14.26
CA GLY A 476 16.42 -31.24 13.45
C GLY A 476 17.56 -31.91 14.24
N SER A 477 17.42 -33.10 14.84
CA SER A 477 17.20 -34.44 14.26
C SER A 477 18.22 -34.82 13.19
N SER A 478 18.97 -35.88 13.57
CA SER A 478 19.93 -36.71 12.84
C SER A 478 21.35 -36.18 12.70
#